data_AF-A0A8B7AFM9-F1
#
_entry.id   AF-A0A8B7AFM9-F1
#
_cell.length_a   1.000
_cell.length_b   1.000
_cell.length_c   1.000
_cell.angle_alpha   90.00
_cell.angle_beta   90.00
_cell.angle_gamma   90.00
#
_symmetry.space_group_name_H-M   'P 1'
#
loop_
_entity.id
_entity.type
_entity.pdbx_description
1 polymer ?
#
loop_
_entity_poly.entity_id
_entity_poly.type
_entity_poly.pdbx_seq_one_letter_code
_entity_poly.pdbx_strand_id
1 'polypeptide(L)'
;MRPLTLLALLALAALCLVGQVDAKPSGAESESDKGAAFMSKREGSEVVRRPRRYLYHGLGAPAPYPDPLESKREVCELSPDCDELADHIGFEEAYRRFYGTA
;
A
#
# COMPACT_ATOMS: atom_id res chain seq x y z
N MET A 1 40.55 1.70 -37.14
CA MET A 1 39.87 1.04 -35.99
C MET A 1 40.66 1.17 -34.69
N ARG A 2 41.92 0.72 -34.63
CA ARG A 2 42.74 0.74 -33.40
C ARG A 2 43.07 2.12 -32.78
N PRO A 3 43.27 3.23 -33.53
CA PRO A 3 43.59 4.51 -32.87
C PRO A 3 42.36 5.14 -32.22
N LEU A 4 41.16 4.94 -32.78
CA LEU A 4 39.91 5.42 -32.21
C LEU A 4 39.55 4.72 -30.90
N THR A 5 39.83 3.42 -30.80
CA THR A 5 39.64 2.66 -29.56
C THR A 5 40.63 3.11 -28.47
N LEU A 6 41.86 3.47 -28.84
CA LEU A 6 42.84 4.00 -27.87
C LEU A 6 42.43 5.38 -27.36
N LEU A 7 41.91 6.25 -28.21
CA LEU A 7 41.40 7.56 -27.80
C LEU A 7 40.16 7.44 -26.89
N ALA A 8 39.26 6.50 -27.18
CA ALA A 8 38.11 6.22 -26.33
C ALA A 8 38.51 5.70 -24.94
N LEU A 9 39.51 4.81 -24.88
CA LEU A 9 40.04 4.29 -23.61
C LEU A 9 40.75 5.38 -22.79
N LEU A 10 41.50 6.27 -23.44
CA LEU A 10 42.15 7.41 -22.77
C LEU A 10 41.12 8.42 -22.24
N ALA A 11 40.05 8.69 -22.98
CA ALA A 11 38.97 9.55 -22.53
C ALA A 11 38.23 8.97 -21.31
N LEU A 12 37.95 7.66 -21.33
CA LEU A 12 37.37 6.94 -20.19
C LEU A 12 38.30 6.95 -18.96
N ALA A 13 39.61 6.75 -19.15
CA ALA A 13 40.58 6.80 -18.07
C ALA A 13 40.65 8.20 -17.42
N ALA A 14 40.61 9.27 -18.22
CA ALA A 14 40.56 10.64 -17.71
C ALA A 14 39.27 10.93 -16.92
N LEU A 15 38.11 10.44 -17.39
CA LEU A 15 36.83 10.54 -16.69
C LEU A 15 36.82 9.80 -15.35
N CYS A 16 37.41 8.60 -15.29
CA CYS A 16 37.52 7.81 -14.06
C CYS A 16 38.42 8.49 -13.02
N LEU A 17 39.50 9.15 -13.44
CA LEU A 17 40.43 9.84 -12.54
C LEU A 17 39.83 11.14 -11.97
N VAL A 18 39.05 11.89 -12.77
CA VAL A 18 38.34 13.10 -12.29
C VAL A 18 37.17 12.73 -11.36
N GLY A 19 36.54 11.56 -11.56
CA GLY A 19 35.52 11.04 -10.66
C GLY A 19 36.04 10.49 -9.32
N GLN A 20 37.36 10.31 -9.17
CA GLN A 20 37.98 9.69 -7.99
C GLN A 20 38.54 10.71 -6.97
N VAL A 21 38.15 11.98 -7.06
CA VAL A 21 38.59 13.03 -6.13
C VAL A 21 37.68 13.19 -4.90
N ASP A 22 36.52 12.52 -4.87
CA ASP A 22 35.72 12.31 -3.64
C ASP A 22 35.85 10.89 -3.08
N ALA A 23 36.89 10.16 -3.47
CA ALA A 23 37.28 8.89 -2.85
C ALA A 23 38.75 8.96 -2.43
N LYS A 24 38.99 9.25 -1.15
CA LYS A 24 40.29 9.09 -0.47
C LYS A 24 40.17 7.97 0.59
N PRO A 25 41.24 7.23 0.95
CA PRO A 25 41.68 5.97 0.34
C PRO A 25 41.71 4.82 1.37
N SER A 26 42.06 3.61 0.95
CA SER A 26 42.53 2.58 1.88
C SER A 26 43.88 2.98 2.48
N GLY A 27 43.96 3.14 3.81
CA GLY A 27 45.25 3.26 4.51
C GLY A 27 45.13 3.70 5.96
N ALA A 28 45.46 2.77 6.86
CA ALA A 28 45.96 2.98 8.22
C ALA A 28 44.96 3.50 9.29
N GLU A 29 44.60 2.56 10.20
CA GLU A 29 44.48 2.73 11.66
C GLU A 29 43.84 4.02 12.18
N SER A 30 42.59 3.89 12.64
CA SER A 30 42.14 4.30 13.99
C SER A 30 40.65 3.97 14.13
N GLU A 31 40.37 3.09 15.09
CA GLU A 31 39.30 3.15 16.09
C GLU A 31 38.12 4.12 15.86
N SER A 32 36.90 3.62 16.14
CA SER A 32 35.61 4.34 16.10
C SER A 32 35.06 4.48 14.69
N ASP A 33 34.00 3.76 14.29
CA ASP A 33 32.65 4.11 14.69
C ASP A 33 31.68 2.93 14.44
N LYS A 34 31.48 2.09 15.46
CA LYS A 34 30.36 1.14 15.50
C LYS A 34 29.09 1.93 15.86
N GLY A 35 28.53 2.70 14.94
CA GLY A 35 27.44 3.61 15.31
C GLY A 35 26.41 4.00 14.26
N ALA A 36 26.69 3.88 12.96
CA ALA A 36 25.87 4.54 11.94
C ALA A 36 24.78 3.67 11.27
N ALA A 37 24.56 2.43 11.71
CA ALA A 37 23.51 1.55 11.15
C ALA A 37 22.13 1.68 11.83
N PHE A 38 22.02 2.51 12.87
CA PHE A 38 20.74 2.84 13.48
C PHE A 38 20.51 4.35 13.34
N MET A 39 19.94 4.75 12.20
CA MET A 39 19.23 6.02 12.13
C MET A 39 18.25 6.03 13.30
N SER A 40 18.49 6.97 14.22
CA SER A 40 17.73 7.04 15.46
C SER A 40 16.26 7.11 15.10
N LYS A 41 15.45 6.27 15.76
CA LYS A 41 14.00 6.12 15.59
C LYS A 41 13.20 7.45 15.69
N ARG A 42 13.85 8.57 15.98
CA ARG A 42 13.30 9.90 16.15
C ARG A 42 13.00 10.60 14.83
N GLU A 43 13.83 10.45 13.81
CA GLU A 43 13.74 11.25 12.58
C GLU A 43 12.62 10.77 11.65
N GLY A 44 12.34 9.46 11.63
CA GLY A 44 11.18 8.91 10.92
C GLY A 44 9.82 9.32 11.52
N SER A 45 9.80 9.88 12.72
CA SER A 45 8.56 10.37 13.36
C SER A 45 8.17 11.79 12.95
N GLU A 46 9.09 12.56 12.37
CA GLU A 46 8.83 13.93 11.93
C GLU A 46 8.05 13.97 10.62
N VAL A 47 8.36 13.06 9.69
CA VAL A 47 7.70 13.00 8.36
C VAL A 47 6.31 12.36 8.38
N VAL A 48 5.95 11.66 9.49
CA VAL A 48 4.61 11.10 9.72
C VAL A 48 3.77 12.02 10.61
N ARG A 49 4.07 13.32 10.67
CA ARG A 49 3.12 14.34 11.16
C ARG A 49 2.03 14.64 10.13
N ARG A 50 1.58 13.64 9.35
CA ARG A 50 0.25 13.72 8.74
C ARG A 50 -0.72 13.84 9.91
N PRO A 51 -1.48 14.93 10.03
CA PRO A 51 -2.49 15.04 11.07
C PRO A 51 -3.35 13.79 10.97
N ARG A 52 -3.36 12.95 12.02
CA ARG A 52 -4.41 11.95 12.16
C ARG A 52 -5.69 12.77 12.10
N ARG A 53 -6.39 12.70 10.97
CA ARG A 53 -7.82 12.97 10.98
C ARG A 53 -8.35 11.92 11.94
N TYR A 54 -8.47 12.28 13.21
CA TYR A 54 -9.49 11.73 14.07
C TYR A 54 -10.79 12.11 13.37
N LEU A 55 -11.12 11.36 12.32
CA LEU A 55 -12.50 11.20 11.90
C LEU A 55 -13.14 10.63 13.14
N TYR A 56 -13.74 11.54 13.91
CA TYR A 56 -14.68 11.19 14.95
C TYR A 56 -15.64 10.21 14.29
N HIS A 57 -15.51 8.92 14.61
CA HIS A 57 -16.37 7.85 14.09
C HIS A 57 -17.83 8.02 14.53
N GLY A 58 -18.25 9.22 14.93
CA GLY A 58 -19.55 9.54 15.50
C GLY A 58 -20.05 10.96 15.21
N LEU A 59 -19.51 11.66 14.18
CA LEU A 59 -20.14 12.88 13.63
C LEU A 59 -20.80 12.66 12.26
N GLY A 60 -20.82 11.42 11.76
CA GLY A 60 -21.83 11.01 10.80
C GLY A 60 -23.09 10.65 11.58
N ALA A 61 -24.27 10.86 11.01
CA ALA A 61 -25.53 10.35 11.56
C ALA A 61 -25.35 8.93 12.11
N PRO A 62 -26.05 8.51 13.19
CA PRO A 62 -26.02 7.13 13.63
C PRO A 62 -26.14 6.25 12.39
N ALA A 63 -25.20 5.31 12.21
CA ALA A 63 -25.34 4.35 11.13
C ALA A 63 -26.79 3.84 11.19
N PRO A 64 -27.55 3.91 10.09
CA PRO A 64 -28.92 3.42 10.09
C PRO A 64 -28.93 2.07 10.78
N TYR A 65 -29.84 1.89 11.74
CA TYR A 65 -29.97 0.62 12.44
C TYR A 65 -29.96 -0.49 11.36
N PRO A 66 -29.09 -1.51 11.47
CA PRO A 66 -28.95 -2.51 10.42
C PRO A 66 -30.34 -3.06 10.12
N ASP A 67 -30.75 -2.99 8.85
CA ASP A 67 -32.08 -3.42 8.46
C ASP A 67 -32.24 -4.90 8.86
N PRO A 68 -33.23 -5.25 9.70
CA PRO A 68 -33.45 -6.63 10.14
C PRO A 68 -33.59 -7.63 8.98
N LEU A 69 -33.95 -7.16 7.79
CA LEU A 69 -34.12 -7.98 6.60
C LEU A 69 -32.83 -8.22 5.81
N GLU A 70 -31.73 -7.53 6.11
CA GLU A 70 -30.46 -7.70 5.39
C GLU A 70 -29.94 -9.13 5.48
N SER A 71 -30.06 -9.77 6.65
CA SER A 71 -29.67 -11.17 6.83
C SER A 71 -30.42 -12.13 5.89
N LYS A 72 -31.70 -11.85 5.61
CA LYS A 72 -32.49 -12.66 4.70
C LYS A 72 -32.18 -12.30 3.25
N ARG A 73 -31.86 -11.03 2.97
CA ARG A 73 -31.42 -10.54 1.66
C ARG A 73 -30.15 -11.26 1.23
N GLU A 74 -29.14 -11.30 2.09
CA GLU A 74 -27.88 -12.04 1.83
C GLU A 74 -28.14 -13.51 1.50
N VAL A 75 -29.10 -14.16 2.17
CA VAL A 75 -29.44 -15.56 1.88
C VAL A 75 -30.08 -15.73 0.50
N CYS A 76 -30.92 -14.80 0.06
CA CYS A 76 -31.54 -14.85 -1.26
C CYS A 76 -30.54 -14.52 -2.37
N GLU A 77 -29.64 -13.55 -2.18
CA GLU A 77 -28.56 -13.21 -3.13
C GLU A 77 -27.58 -14.38 -3.34
N LEU A 78 -27.41 -15.26 -2.35
CA LEU A 78 -26.60 -16.48 -2.49
C LEU A 78 -27.26 -17.55 -3.37
N SER A 79 -28.56 -17.44 -3.66
CA SER A 79 -29.30 -18.39 -4.50
C SER A 79 -29.69 -17.70 -5.81
N PRO A 80 -29.13 -18.12 -6.97
CA PRO A 80 -29.39 -17.46 -8.25
C PRO A 80 -30.89 -17.46 -8.60
N ASP A 81 -31.61 -18.53 -8.26
CA ASP A 81 -33.04 -18.62 -8.53
C ASP A 81 -33.87 -17.67 -7.63
N CYS A 82 -33.43 -17.45 -6.38
CA CYS A 82 -34.09 -16.51 -5.48
C CYS A 82 -33.79 -15.06 -5.89
N ASP A 83 -32.54 -14.76 -6.25
CA ASP A 83 -32.07 -13.44 -6.67
C ASP A 83 -32.80 -12.95 -7.92
N GLU A 84 -32.81 -13.77 -8.98
CA GLU A 84 -33.54 -13.47 -10.22
C GLU A 84 -35.05 -13.31 -9.98
N LEU A 85 -35.63 -14.10 -9.06
CA LEU A 85 -37.04 -13.95 -8.71
C LEU A 85 -37.29 -12.64 -7.93
N ALA A 86 -36.37 -12.25 -7.05
CA ALA A 86 -36.46 -11.02 -6.27
C ALA A 86 -36.49 -9.78 -7.16
N ASP A 87 -35.81 -9.79 -8.31
CA ASP A 87 -35.87 -8.72 -9.32
C ASP A 87 -37.26 -8.54 -9.94
N HIS A 88 -38.07 -9.60 -9.97
CA HIS A 88 -39.39 -9.57 -10.57
C HIS A 88 -40.52 -9.30 -9.57
N ILE A 89 -40.44 -9.88 -8.36
CA ILE A 89 -41.55 -9.86 -7.39
C ILE A 89 -41.19 -9.20 -6.06
N GLY A 90 -39.94 -8.76 -5.91
CA GLY A 90 -39.41 -8.23 -4.66
C GLY A 90 -38.84 -9.32 -3.76
N PHE A 91 -37.77 -8.95 -3.05
CA PHE A 91 -37.00 -9.83 -2.18
C PHE A 91 -37.85 -10.55 -1.10
N GLU A 92 -38.73 -9.86 -0.39
CA GLU A 92 -39.50 -10.48 0.71
C GLU A 92 -40.39 -11.64 0.21
N GLU A 93 -41.03 -11.45 -0.95
CA GLU A 93 -41.90 -12.44 -1.55
C GLU A 93 -41.10 -13.59 -2.17
N ALA A 94 -39.97 -13.29 -2.81
CA ALA A 94 -39.04 -14.31 -3.31
C ALA A 94 -38.52 -15.18 -2.15
N TYR A 95 -38.00 -14.56 -1.09
CA TYR A 95 -37.51 -15.25 0.11
C TYR A 95 -38.61 -16.11 0.75
N ARG A 96 -39.86 -15.60 0.83
CA ARG A 96 -40.99 -16.35 1.37
C ARG A 96 -41.31 -17.60 0.55
N ARG A 97 -41.17 -17.57 -0.78
CA ARG A 97 -41.44 -18.73 -1.63
C ARG A 97 -40.37 -19.81 -1.54
N PHE A 98 -39.11 -19.42 -1.36
CA PHE A 98 -37.99 -20.36 -1.26
C PHE A 98 -37.79 -20.91 0.16
N TYR A 99 -37.95 -20.06 1.18
CA TYR A 99 -37.56 -20.37 2.56
C TYR A 99 -38.71 -20.26 3.57
N GLY A 100 -39.88 -19.77 3.17
CA GLY A 100 -41.05 -19.71 4.04
C GLY A 100 -41.65 -21.09 4.27
N THR A 101 -42.01 -21.40 5.51
CA THR A 101 -42.87 -22.54 5.82
C THR A 101 -44.31 -22.17 5.44
N ALA A 102 -44.92 -22.97 4.56
CA ALA A 102 -46.30 -22.79 4.10
C ALA A 102 -47.33 -22.74 5.24
#